data_AF-A0A2M6Y4A3-F1
#
_entry.id   AF-A0A2M6Y4A3-F1
#
_cell.length_a   1.000
_cell.length_b   1.000
_cell.length_c   1.000
_cell.angle_alpha   90.00
_cell.angle_beta   90.00
_cell.angle_gamma   90.00
#
_symmetry.space_group_name_H-M   'P 1'
#
loop_
_entity.id
_entity.type
_entity.pdbx_description
1 polymer ?
#
loop_
_entity_poly.entity_id
_entity_poly.type
_entity_poly.pdbx_seq_one_letter_code
_entity_poly.pdbx_strand_id
1 'polypeptide(L)'
;MAEEQKSSGWKIWLYLTPVYIILAVPLYKWTMKNQSGELSLSKADYSAFNSSEGEVKKANTDGYDPNLSDIGYTLSYKSGGSKSGTQEELDWGYKEGYLLSALGGNLDNPKALDELFNNKWMIKGFMSRKNVRRTLATPESLVEFLGGSPAVNDFLSDRTVNAALNSLQITEILTQSDMAKTLLETPAIQGLIKNPDTVRGLFGDNPKILALLRRPEIKAAIMASPQTVPLAKALGWK
;
A
#
# COMPACT_ATOMS: atom_id res chain seq x y z
N MET A 1 24.97 -29.48 -28.43
CA MET A 1 25.20 -28.17 -27.78
C MET A 1 23.89 -27.82 -27.09
N ALA A 2 23.91 -27.38 -25.83
CA ALA A 2 22.71 -26.97 -25.11
C ALA A 2 22.93 -25.53 -24.63
N GLU A 3 22.03 -24.62 -25.02
CA GLU A 3 22.10 -23.23 -24.59
C GLU A 3 21.32 -23.05 -23.29
N GLU A 4 21.99 -22.53 -22.26
CA GLU A 4 21.36 -22.21 -20.99
C GLU A 4 20.44 -20.98 -21.14
N GLN A 5 19.13 -21.15 -20.93
CA GLN A 5 18.23 -20.02 -20.78
C GLN A 5 18.51 -19.29 -19.47
N LYS A 6 19.37 -18.26 -19.53
CA LYS A 6 19.69 -17.41 -18.38
C LYS A 6 18.44 -16.71 -17.83
N SER A 7 18.30 -16.74 -16.51
CA SER A 7 17.08 -16.34 -15.81
C SER A 7 16.82 -14.83 -15.87
N SER A 8 15.69 -14.45 -16.47
CA SER A 8 15.20 -13.06 -16.57
C SER A 8 14.59 -12.50 -15.27
N GLY A 9 14.70 -13.24 -14.16
CA GLY A 9 13.88 -13.08 -12.95
C GLY A 9 14.04 -11.76 -12.18
N TRP A 10 15.08 -10.95 -12.43
CA TRP A 10 15.34 -9.74 -11.65
C TRP A 10 14.37 -8.59 -11.93
N LYS A 11 13.75 -8.53 -13.12
CA LYS A 11 12.84 -7.42 -13.46
C LYS A 11 11.49 -7.53 -12.72
N ILE A 12 10.92 -8.73 -12.68
CA ILE A 12 9.59 -9.06 -12.10
C ILE A 12 9.46 -8.68 -10.61
N TRP A 13 10.55 -8.37 -9.91
CA TRP A 13 10.54 -8.07 -8.47
C TRP A 13 10.01 -6.67 -8.12
N LEU A 14 9.98 -5.73 -9.05
CA LEU A 14 9.43 -4.37 -8.89
C LEU A 14 7.87 -4.29 -8.84
N TYR A 15 7.18 -5.42 -8.95
CA TYR A 15 5.82 -5.51 -9.55
C TYR A 15 4.65 -5.57 -8.56
N LEU A 16 4.86 -5.50 -7.23
CA LEU A 16 3.77 -5.69 -6.23
C LEU A 16 3.20 -4.41 -5.60
N THR A 17 3.77 -3.23 -5.84
CA THR A 17 3.13 -1.96 -5.49
C THR A 17 1.88 -1.59 -6.32
N PRO A 18 1.69 -1.97 -7.62
CA PRO A 18 0.59 -1.45 -8.44
C PRO A 18 -0.80 -1.76 -7.89
N VAL A 19 -1.01 -2.98 -7.38
CA VAL A 19 -2.32 -3.55 -6.99
C VAL A 19 -3.12 -2.60 -6.10
N TYR A 20 -2.43 -1.99 -5.14
CA TYR A 20 -3.03 -1.19 -4.08
C TYR A 20 -3.08 0.31 -4.41
N ILE A 21 -2.43 0.72 -5.50
CA ILE A 21 -2.52 2.08 -6.02
C ILE A 21 -3.57 2.15 -7.12
N ILE A 22 -3.75 1.07 -7.89
CA ILE A 22 -4.96 0.82 -8.67
C ILE A 22 -6.20 0.97 -7.79
N LEU A 23 -6.15 0.45 -6.55
CA LEU A 23 -7.14 0.81 -5.54
C LEU A 23 -7.19 2.32 -5.37
N ALA A 24 -6.13 2.97 -4.89
CA ALA A 24 -6.03 4.41 -4.61
C ALA A 24 -6.32 5.42 -5.74
N VAL A 25 -7.01 5.06 -6.83
CA VAL A 25 -6.96 5.82 -8.08
C VAL A 25 -8.25 6.39 -8.66
N PRO A 26 -9.56 6.04 -8.42
CA PRO A 26 -10.79 7.38 -8.99
C PRO A 26 -10.39 8.86 -9.07
N LEU A 27 -9.44 9.24 -8.19
CA LEU A 27 -9.72 9.63 -6.78
C LEU A 27 -9.94 11.14 -6.67
N TYR A 28 -10.67 11.62 -7.67
CA TYR A 28 -10.55 12.94 -8.25
C TYR A 28 -11.89 13.38 -8.84
N LYS A 29 -12.62 12.49 -9.50
CA LYS A 29 -13.86 12.79 -10.25
C LYS A 29 -14.92 13.62 -9.51
N TRP A 30 -14.91 13.69 -8.17
CA TRP A 30 -15.85 14.50 -7.41
C TRP A 30 -15.44 15.97 -7.18
N THR A 31 -14.15 16.31 -7.06
CA THR A 31 -13.73 17.68 -6.65
C THR A 31 -14.17 18.74 -7.66
N MET A 32 -14.10 18.43 -8.95
CA MET A 32 -14.56 19.29 -10.06
C MET A 32 -16.08 19.49 -10.15
N LYS A 33 -16.88 19.08 -9.15
CA LYS A 33 -18.27 19.56 -9.01
C LYS A 33 -18.49 20.50 -7.81
N ASN A 34 -17.51 20.65 -6.91
CA ASN A 34 -17.69 21.36 -5.63
C ASN A 34 -16.79 22.60 -5.44
N GLN A 35 -15.99 22.99 -6.43
CA GLN A 35 -15.19 24.25 -6.39
C GLN A 35 -15.66 25.26 -7.44
N SER A 36 -16.93 25.64 -7.33
CA SER A 36 -17.48 26.88 -7.89
C SER A 36 -18.16 27.65 -6.74
N GLY A 37 -17.36 28.41 -6.00
CA GLY A 37 -17.76 29.11 -4.78
C GLY A 37 -16.54 29.33 -3.89
N GLU A 38 -16.28 30.59 -3.52
CA GLU A 38 -15.09 30.96 -2.75
C GLU A 38 -15.18 30.53 -1.28
N LEU A 39 -14.05 30.11 -0.72
CA LEU A 39 -13.85 29.99 0.72
C LEU A 39 -12.58 30.75 1.10
N SER A 40 -12.68 32.08 1.03
CA SER A 40 -11.65 32.99 1.52
C SER A 40 -11.56 32.91 3.04
N LEU A 41 -10.63 32.09 3.54
CA LEU A 41 -10.30 32.06 4.98
C LEU A 41 -9.96 33.47 5.46
N SER A 42 -10.49 33.85 6.62
CA SER A 42 -10.28 35.19 7.17
C SER A 42 -8.87 35.30 7.76
N LYS A 43 -8.37 36.53 7.93
CA LYS A 43 -7.09 36.75 8.62
C LYS A 43 -7.10 36.31 10.10
N ALA A 44 -8.27 36.08 10.70
CA ALA A 44 -8.37 35.54 12.06
C ALA A 44 -8.02 34.04 12.10
N ASP A 45 -8.44 33.26 11.10
CA ASP A 45 -8.24 31.80 11.08
C ASP A 45 -6.75 31.42 11.01
N TYR A 46 -5.91 32.29 10.44
CA TYR A 46 -4.45 32.13 10.38
C TYR A 46 -3.71 32.44 11.70
N SER A 47 -4.32 33.14 12.66
CA SER A 47 -3.64 33.47 13.93
C SER A 47 -3.68 32.31 14.94
N ALA A 48 -4.64 31.40 14.83
CA ALA A 48 -4.81 30.24 15.71
C ALA A 48 -3.63 29.24 15.69
N PHE A 49 -2.79 29.27 14.65
CA PHE A 49 -1.65 28.36 14.48
C PHE A 49 -0.28 28.99 14.79
N ASN A 50 -0.25 30.24 15.27
CA ASN A 50 0.97 30.97 15.66
C ASN A 50 0.99 31.27 17.17
N SER A 51 0.67 30.29 18.02
CA SER A 51 0.89 30.39 19.46
C SER A 51 2.38 30.27 19.79
N SER A 52 2.91 31.19 20.61
CA SER A 52 4.35 31.34 20.87
C SER A 52 4.91 30.41 21.96
N GLU A 53 4.28 29.26 22.20
CA GLU A 53 4.53 28.40 23.37
C GLU A 53 5.44 27.20 23.02
N GLY A 54 6.56 27.50 22.35
CA GLY A 54 7.47 26.53 21.72
C GLY A 54 8.77 26.24 22.48
N GLU A 55 8.82 26.39 23.80
CA GLU A 55 10.06 26.13 24.56
C GLU A 55 10.39 24.63 24.69
N VAL A 56 11.31 24.17 23.85
CA VAL A 56 11.91 22.83 23.98
C VAL A 56 12.79 22.78 25.22
N LYS A 57 12.22 22.28 26.34
CA LYS A 57 12.96 22.00 27.57
C LYS A 57 14.07 20.98 27.30
N LYS A 58 15.32 21.44 27.32
CA LYS A 58 16.50 20.56 27.25
C LYS A 58 16.53 19.65 28.48
N ALA A 59 16.53 18.35 28.27
CA ALA A 59 16.75 17.39 29.35
C ALA A 59 18.19 17.52 29.87
N ASN A 60 18.36 17.62 31.19
CA ASN A 60 19.69 17.71 31.80
C ASN A 60 20.26 16.29 31.97
N THR A 61 21.40 16.00 31.34
CA THR A 61 21.97 14.64 31.26
C THR A 61 23.18 14.44 32.16
N ASP A 62 23.14 15.03 33.36
CA ASP A 62 24.15 14.79 34.40
C ASP A 62 23.78 13.54 35.22
N GLY A 63 24.65 12.53 35.23
CA GLY A 63 24.57 11.41 36.19
C GLY A 63 23.99 10.08 35.70
N TYR A 64 23.93 9.80 34.39
CA TYR A 64 23.68 8.43 33.90
C TYR A 64 25.00 7.71 33.61
N ASP A 65 25.45 6.86 34.54
CA ASP A 65 26.61 5.99 34.40
C ASP A 65 26.15 4.56 34.00
N PRO A 66 26.35 4.14 32.74
CA PRO A 66 25.93 2.82 32.27
C PRO A 66 26.93 1.74 32.72
N ASN A 67 26.79 1.27 33.96
CA ASN A 67 27.59 0.18 34.50
C ASN A 67 27.34 -1.14 33.74
N LEU A 68 28.25 -1.47 32.81
CA LEU A 68 28.17 -2.59 31.88
C LEU A 68 28.69 -3.93 32.47
N SER A 69 28.42 -4.20 33.75
CA SER A 69 28.88 -5.43 34.43
C SER A 69 28.17 -6.71 33.97
N ASP A 70 26.90 -6.61 33.60
CA ASP A 70 26.00 -7.76 33.49
C ASP A 70 26.01 -8.36 32.08
N ILE A 71 27.07 -9.10 31.76
CA ILE A 71 27.19 -9.93 30.55
C ILE A 71 26.29 -11.17 30.66
N GLY A 72 24.97 -10.94 30.74
CA GLY A 72 23.95 -11.97 30.74
C GLY A 72 23.71 -12.50 29.33
N TYR A 73 24.29 -13.66 29.01
CA TYR A 73 24.01 -14.37 27.76
C TYR A 73 22.55 -14.82 27.67
N THR A 74 21.71 -14.04 27.00
CA THR A 74 20.28 -14.32 26.80
C THR A 74 20.06 -15.45 25.79
N LEU A 75 20.05 -16.68 26.30
CA LEU A 75 19.62 -17.88 25.58
C LEU A 75 18.11 -17.81 25.26
N SER A 76 17.78 -17.27 24.09
CA SER A 76 16.41 -17.22 23.57
C SER A 76 15.92 -18.63 23.17
N TYR A 77 15.31 -19.34 24.12
CA TYR A 77 14.61 -20.59 23.84
C TYR A 77 13.44 -20.37 22.86
N LYS A 78 13.40 -21.12 21.77
CA LYS A 78 12.30 -21.09 20.78
C LYS A 78 11.05 -21.82 21.33
N SER A 79 10.43 -21.21 22.34
CA SER A 79 9.24 -21.74 23.01
C SER A 79 8.03 -21.75 22.08
N GLY A 80 7.43 -22.92 21.87
CA GLY A 80 6.23 -23.08 21.05
C GLY A 80 4.97 -22.64 21.79
N GLY A 81 4.66 -21.33 21.76
CA GLY A 81 3.50 -20.76 22.46
C GLY A 81 2.84 -19.60 21.71
N SER A 82 1.65 -19.87 21.14
CA SER A 82 0.61 -18.89 20.76
C SER A 82 1.04 -17.56 20.08
N LYS A 83 1.13 -17.59 18.74
CA LYS A 83 0.78 -16.48 17.83
C LYS A 83 1.40 -15.08 18.08
N SER A 84 2.60 -14.98 18.65
CA SER A 84 3.50 -13.87 18.33
C SER A 84 4.18 -14.19 16.99
N GLY A 85 3.75 -13.50 15.93
CA GLY A 85 4.26 -13.77 14.57
C GLY A 85 5.77 -13.61 14.51
N THR A 86 6.43 -14.59 13.88
CA THR A 86 7.87 -14.80 14.03
C THR A 86 8.68 -13.90 13.11
N GLN A 87 10.01 -13.87 13.31
CA GLN A 87 10.94 -13.32 12.32
C GLN A 87 10.72 -13.97 10.94
N GLU A 88 10.38 -15.27 10.91
CA GLU A 88 10.11 -16.03 9.69
C GLU A 88 8.86 -15.49 8.94
N GLU A 89 7.80 -15.07 9.64
CA GLU A 89 6.63 -14.41 9.02
C GLU A 89 6.99 -13.04 8.43
N LEU A 90 7.88 -12.28 9.11
CA LEU A 90 8.38 -11.00 8.58
C LEU A 90 9.31 -11.22 7.38
N ASP A 91 10.12 -12.28 7.38
CA ASP A 91 10.99 -12.66 6.28
C ASP A 91 10.18 -13.14 5.06
N TRP A 92 9.04 -13.81 5.26
CA TRP A 92 8.08 -14.08 4.17
C TRP A 92 7.47 -12.77 3.63
N GLY A 93 7.16 -11.81 4.51
CA GLY A 93 6.77 -10.45 4.14
C GLY A 93 7.86 -9.70 3.36
N TYR A 94 9.14 -9.95 3.67
CA TYR A 94 10.27 -9.38 2.93
C TYR A 94 10.50 -10.07 1.57
N LYS A 95 10.32 -11.40 1.50
CA LYS A 95 10.57 -12.23 0.31
C LYS A 95 9.73 -11.78 -0.89
N GLU A 96 10.37 -11.19 -1.88
CA GLU A 96 9.68 -10.70 -3.07
C GLU A 96 9.16 -11.87 -3.92
N GLY A 97 8.07 -11.63 -4.66
CA GLY A 97 7.27 -12.69 -5.30
C GLY A 97 6.41 -13.56 -4.35
N TYR A 98 6.69 -13.64 -3.03
CA TYR A 98 5.95 -14.52 -2.11
C TYR A 98 4.43 -14.27 -2.13
N LEU A 99 3.99 -13.02 -1.98
CA LEU A 99 2.56 -12.66 -2.00
C LEU A 99 1.85 -13.07 -3.30
N LEU A 100 2.52 -12.98 -4.46
CA LEU A 100 1.93 -13.39 -5.74
C LEU A 100 1.86 -14.92 -5.88
N SER A 101 2.89 -15.62 -5.42
CA SER A 101 2.91 -17.09 -5.38
C SER A 101 1.86 -17.64 -4.40
N ALA A 102 1.73 -17.03 -3.22
CA ALA A 102 0.73 -17.38 -2.21
C ALA A 102 -0.69 -17.05 -2.69
N LEU A 103 -0.89 -15.91 -3.37
CA LEU A 103 -2.16 -15.59 -4.03
C LEU A 103 -2.54 -16.66 -5.05
N GLY A 104 -1.62 -17.02 -5.95
CA GLY A 104 -1.85 -18.03 -7.00
C GLY A 104 -2.12 -19.43 -6.46
N GLY A 105 -1.42 -19.83 -5.40
CA GLY A 105 -1.58 -21.12 -4.74
C GLY A 105 -2.81 -21.23 -3.81
N ASN A 106 -3.61 -20.17 -3.67
CA ASN A 106 -4.80 -20.14 -2.79
C ASN A 106 -6.01 -19.43 -3.44
N LEU A 107 -6.07 -19.28 -4.78
CA LEU A 107 -7.21 -18.63 -5.47
C LEU A 107 -8.56 -19.33 -5.21
N ASP A 108 -8.52 -20.61 -4.86
CA ASP A 108 -9.64 -21.48 -4.46
C ASP A 108 -9.86 -21.52 -2.93
N ASN A 109 -8.95 -20.94 -2.15
CA ASN A 109 -8.97 -20.90 -0.70
C ASN A 109 -9.08 -19.46 -0.17
N PRO A 110 -10.28 -18.84 -0.24
CA PRO A 110 -10.51 -17.46 0.21
C PRO A 110 -10.11 -17.22 1.67
N LYS A 111 -10.22 -18.24 2.53
CA LYS A 111 -9.81 -18.12 3.94
C LYS A 111 -8.30 -17.98 4.10
N ALA A 112 -7.50 -18.74 3.35
CA ALA A 112 -6.05 -18.59 3.41
C ALA A 112 -5.58 -17.25 2.82
N LEU A 113 -6.31 -16.70 1.85
CA LEU A 113 -6.06 -15.35 1.34
C LEU A 113 -6.41 -14.26 2.36
N ASP A 114 -7.53 -14.40 3.07
CA ASP A 114 -7.87 -13.49 4.18
C ASP A 114 -6.80 -13.52 5.29
N GLU A 115 -6.42 -14.72 5.77
CA GLU A 115 -5.36 -14.88 6.77
C GLU A 115 -4.00 -14.34 6.30
N LEU A 116 -3.68 -14.45 5.00
CA LEU A 116 -2.46 -13.90 4.39
C LEU A 116 -2.46 -12.37 4.34
N PHE A 117 -3.53 -11.75 3.83
CA PHE A 117 -3.61 -10.30 3.64
C PHE A 117 -3.97 -9.53 4.92
N ASN A 118 -4.41 -10.24 5.98
CA ASN A 118 -4.57 -9.70 7.33
C ASN A 118 -3.38 -10.00 8.27
N ASN A 119 -2.36 -10.73 7.83
CA ASN A 119 -1.18 -10.99 8.66
C ASN A 119 -0.31 -9.72 8.82
N LYS A 120 -0.20 -9.22 10.05
CA LYS A 120 0.52 -7.98 10.38
C LYS A 120 2.03 -8.02 10.11
N TRP A 121 2.66 -9.19 10.15
CA TRP A 121 4.08 -9.38 9.87
C TRP A 121 4.35 -9.49 8.37
N MET A 122 3.45 -10.13 7.62
CA MET A 122 3.39 -10.10 6.16
C MET A 122 3.28 -8.66 5.64
N ILE A 123 2.33 -7.89 6.18
CA ILE A 123 2.15 -6.46 5.87
C ILE A 123 3.40 -5.66 6.23
N LYS A 124 3.91 -5.77 7.47
CA LYS A 124 5.10 -5.04 7.93
C LYS A 124 6.34 -5.36 7.09
N GLY A 125 6.55 -6.64 6.76
CA GLY A 125 7.64 -7.09 5.90
C GLY A 125 7.50 -6.52 4.49
N PHE A 126 6.30 -6.57 3.90
CA PHE A 126 6.01 -6.00 2.57
C PHE A 126 6.27 -4.48 2.54
N MET A 127 5.72 -3.76 3.51
CA MET A 127 5.88 -2.31 3.66
C MET A 127 7.33 -1.90 3.98
N SER A 128 8.16 -2.80 4.49
CA SER A 128 9.59 -2.52 4.76
C SER A 128 10.47 -2.52 3.50
N ARG A 129 10.04 -3.17 2.42
CA ARG A 129 10.85 -3.40 1.20
C ARG A 129 11.31 -2.08 0.59
N LYS A 130 12.59 -2.01 0.17
CA LYS A 130 13.21 -0.77 -0.38
C LYS A 130 12.41 -0.17 -1.55
N ASN A 131 11.89 -1.00 -2.45
CA ASN A 131 11.07 -0.56 -3.58
C ASN A 131 9.72 -0.01 -3.13
N VAL A 132 8.99 -0.75 -2.29
CA VAL A 132 7.68 -0.37 -1.73
C VAL A 132 7.80 0.95 -0.95
N ARG A 133 8.80 1.09 -0.08
CA ARG A 133 9.10 2.33 0.66
C ARG A 133 9.41 3.52 -0.24
N ARG A 134 10.16 3.32 -1.33
CA ARG A 134 10.50 4.40 -2.27
C ARG A 134 9.27 4.86 -3.05
N THR A 135 8.51 3.91 -3.61
CA THR A 135 7.30 4.20 -4.37
C THR A 135 6.23 4.88 -3.52
N LEU A 136 6.07 4.46 -2.24
CA LEU A 136 5.11 5.03 -1.30
C LEU A 136 5.66 6.21 -0.47
N ALA A 137 6.84 6.75 -0.82
CA ALA A 137 7.43 7.89 -0.09
C ALA A 137 6.70 9.21 -0.40
N THR A 138 6.38 9.46 -1.67
CA THR A 138 5.72 10.69 -2.12
C THR A 138 4.68 10.39 -3.22
N PRO A 139 3.66 11.25 -3.42
CA PRO A 139 2.66 11.06 -4.48
C PRO A 139 3.26 11.04 -5.89
N GLU A 140 4.36 11.78 -6.11
CA GLU A 140 5.06 11.87 -7.39
C GLU A 140 5.82 10.57 -7.68
N SER A 141 6.51 10.03 -6.67
CA SER A 141 7.17 8.71 -6.71
C SER A 141 6.17 7.58 -7.01
N LEU A 142 4.93 7.76 -6.54
CA LEU A 142 3.82 6.84 -6.73
C LEU A 142 3.20 6.95 -8.13
N VAL A 143 3.19 8.17 -8.68
CA VAL A 143 2.68 8.49 -10.02
C VAL A 143 3.64 8.08 -11.12
N GLU A 144 4.93 8.39 -11.01
CA GLU A 144 5.98 7.92 -11.92
C GLU A 144 5.91 6.39 -12.08
N PHE A 145 5.76 5.71 -10.93
CA PHE A 145 5.62 4.26 -10.88
C PHE A 145 4.33 3.77 -11.55
N LEU A 146 3.17 4.41 -11.31
CA LEU A 146 1.91 3.97 -11.93
C LEU A 146 1.81 4.26 -13.43
N GLY A 147 2.23 5.46 -13.85
CA GLY A 147 1.95 5.98 -15.19
C GLY A 147 2.67 5.21 -16.28
N GLY A 148 4.00 5.11 -16.18
CA GLY A 148 4.83 4.55 -17.27
C GLY A 148 5.47 3.19 -16.99
N SER A 149 5.47 2.69 -15.76
CA SER A 149 6.36 1.58 -15.41
C SER A 149 5.93 0.24 -16.04
N PRO A 150 6.86 -0.51 -16.69
CA PRO A 150 6.66 -1.92 -17.03
C PRO A 150 6.23 -2.77 -15.82
N ALA A 151 6.63 -2.37 -14.61
CA ALA A 151 6.22 -2.98 -13.35
C ALA A 151 4.70 -3.06 -13.14
N VAL A 152 3.96 -2.06 -13.63
CA VAL A 152 2.50 -2.08 -13.62
C VAL A 152 1.97 -2.91 -14.77
N ASN A 153 2.59 -2.76 -15.94
CA ASN A 153 2.06 -3.29 -17.18
C ASN A 153 2.12 -4.81 -17.29
N ASP A 154 3.19 -5.48 -16.84
CA ASP A 154 3.22 -6.94 -16.86
C ASP A 154 2.57 -7.53 -15.60
N PHE A 155 2.53 -6.81 -14.47
CA PHE A 155 1.70 -7.20 -13.31
C PHE A 155 0.22 -7.28 -13.71
N LEU A 156 -0.30 -6.24 -14.37
CA LEU A 156 -1.67 -6.23 -14.91
C LEU A 156 -1.91 -7.22 -16.06
N SER A 157 -0.86 -7.88 -16.56
CA SER A 157 -0.96 -8.95 -17.57
C SER A 157 -0.67 -10.33 -17.01
N ASP A 158 -0.30 -10.45 -15.74
CA ASP A 158 -0.11 -11.73 -15.08
C ASP A 158 -1.43 -12.50 -14.95
N ARG A 159 -1.34 -13.84 -15.08
CA ARG A 159 -2.50 -14.73 -15.09
C ARG A 159 -3.15 -14.88 -13.72
N THR A 160 -2.35 -14.96 -12.66
CA THR A 160 -2.82 -15.03 -11.26
C THR A 160 -3.50 -13.73 -10.88
N VAL A 161 -2.88 -12.60 -11.23
CA VAL A 161 -3.43 -11.26 -11.00
C VAL A 161 -4.78 -11.09 -11.69
N ASN A 162 -4.89 -11.45 -12.98
CA ASN A 162 -6.16 -11.35 -13.69
C ASN A 162 -7.23 -12.34 -13.19
N ALA A 163 -6.84 -13.53 -12.71
CA ALA A 163 -7.77 -14.47 -12.09
C ALA A 163 -8.34 -13.92 -10.76
N ALA A 164 -7.48 -13.38 -9.89
CA ALA A 164 -7.90 -12.75 -8.63
C ALA A 164 -8.84 -11.55 -8.86
N LEU A 165 -8.46 -10.64 -9.78
CA LEU A 165 -9.20 -9.43 -10.12
C LEU A 165 -10.49 -9.67 -10.94
N ASN A 166 -10.73 -10.90 -11.38
CA ASN A 166 -11.99 -11.33 -12.01
C ASN A 166 -12.89 -12.11 -11.03
N SER A 167 -12.45 -12.36 -9.79
CA SER A 167 -13.27 -12.97 -8.76
C SER A 167 -13.73 -11.90 -7.78
N LEU A 168 -15.05 -11.72 -7.66
CA LEU A 168 -15.65 -10.77 -6.71
C LEU A 168 -15.20 -11.09 -5.28
N GLN A 169 -15.26 -12.35 -4.86
CA GLN A 169 -14.88 -12.78 -3.51
C GLN A 169 -13.40 -12.47 -3.20
N ILE A 170 -12.48 -12.75 -4.12
CA ILE A 170 -11.06 -12.45 -3.90
C ILE A 170 -10.81 -10.94 -3.91
N THR A 171 -11.54 -10.20 -4.74
CA THR A 171 -11.46 -8.73 -4.75
C THR A 171 -11.99 -8.13 -3.45
N GLU A 172 -13.09 -8.65 -2.89
CA GLU A 172 -13.65 -8.21 -1.60
C GLU A 172 -12.68 -8.48 -0.43
N ILE A 173 -12.05 -9.65 -0.39
CA ILE A 173 -10.99 -9.96 0.59
C ILE A 173 -9.84 -8.96 0.45
N LEU A 174 -9.41 -8.68 -0.78
CA LEU A 174 -8.36 -7.69 -1.04
C LEU A 174 -8.76 -6.27 -0.60
N THR A 175 -9.98 -5.79 -0.89
CA THR A 175 -10.43 -4.43 -0.49
C THR A 175 -10.73 -4.28 0.99
N GLN A 176 -11.06 -5.36 1.68
CA GLN A 176 -11.34 -5.38 3.13
C GLN A 176 -10.10 -5.64 3.98
N SER A 177 -9.02 -6.19 3.41
CA SER A 177 -7.79 -6.54 4.13
C SER A 177 -7.10 -5.39 4.89
N ASP A 178 -6.47 -5.74 6.01
CA ASP A 178 -5.56 -4.87 6.78
C ASP A 178 -4.37 -4.40 5.89
N MET A 179 -3.98 -5.18 4.87
CA MET A 179 -2.97 -4.74 3.87
C MET A 179 -3.48 -3.56 3.04
N ALA A 180 -4.69 -3.66 2.46
CA ALA A 180 -5.25 -2.55 1.67
C ALA A 180 -5.48 -1.31 2.53
N LYS A 181 -5.96 -1.48 3.76
CA LYS A 181 -6.07 -0.39 4.75
C LYS A 181 -4.72 0.27 5.03
N THR A 182 -3.69 -0.51 5.36
CA THR A 182 -2.34 0.00 5.65
C THR A 182 -1.77 0.80 4.47
N LEU A 183 -2.09 0.39 3.24
CA LEU A 183 -1.65 1.09 2.02
C LEU A 183 -2.46 2.37 1.78
N LEU A 184 -3.77 2.35 1.97
CA LEU A 184 -4.63 3.54 1.92
C LEU A 184 -4.24 4.61 2.96
N GLU A 185 -3.68 4.20 4.10
CA GLU A 185 -3.17 5.09 5.16
C GLU A 185 -1.79 5.72 4.85
N THR A 186 -1.09 5.31 3.78
CA THR A 186 0.25 5.83 3.46
C THR A 186 0.25 7.30 2.99
N PRO A 187 1.29 8.10 3.29
CA PRO A 187 1.37 9.51 2.86
C PRO A 187 1.27 9.71 1.35
N ALA A 188 1.85 8.82 0.54
CA ALA A 188 1.78 8.92 -0.91
C ALA A 188 0.36 8.66 -1.45
N ILE A 189 -0.33 7.61 -0.96
CA ILE A 189 -1.73 7.37 -1.33
C ILE A 189 -2.63 8.47 -0.77
N GLN A 190 -2.46 8.88 0.49
CA GLN A 190 -3.18 10.02 1.09
C GLN A 190 -2.91 11.35 0.36
N GLY A 191 -1.76 11.50 -0.31
CA GLY A 191 -1.50 12.61 -1.21
C GLY A 191 -2.31 12.50 -2.50
N LEU A 192 -2.35 11.33 -3.17
CA LEU A 192 -3.22 11.13 -4.34
C LEU A 192 -4.72 11.21 -4.02
N ILE A 193 -5.14 10.81 -2.81
CA ILE A 193 -6.50 11.01 -2.28
C ILE A 193 -6.87 12.51 -2.25
N LYS A 194 -5.88 13.38 -2.01
CA LYS A 194 -6.04 14.83 -1.83
C LYS A 194 -5.66 15.66 -3.06
N ASN A 195 -4.84 15.11 -3.96
CA ASN A 195 -4.33 15.74 -5.17
C ASN A 195 -5.06 15.16 -6.39
N PRO A 196 -6.29 15.64 -6.67
CA PRO A 196 -7.08 15.20 -7.81
C PRO A 196 -6.26 15.15 -9.11
N ASP A 197 -5.68 16.26 -9.55
CA ASP A 197 -5.22 16.42 -10.93
C ASP A 197 -4.14 15.45 -11.40
N THR A 198 -3.24 15.05 -10.50
CA THR A 198 -2.20 14.04 -10.76
C THR A 198 -2.79 12.69 -11.18
N VAL A 199 -4.02 12.40 -10.77
CA VAL A 199 -4.69 11.11 -10.94
C VAL A 199 -5.38 10.95 -12.31
N ARG A 200 -5.63 12.01 -13.09
CA ARG A 200 -6.03 11.86 -14.53
C ARG A 200 -4.83 11.70 -15.44
N GLY A 201 -3.67 12.29 -15.11
CA GLY A 201 -2.43 12.05 -15.86
C GLY A 201 -2.17 10.55 -16.01
N LEU A 202 -2.23 9.86 -14.86
CA LEU A 202 -2.15 8.40 -14.76
C LEU A 202 -3.07 7.59 -15.69
N PHE A 203 -4.20 8.12 -16.14
CA PHE A 203 -5.07 7.41 -17.12
C PHE A 203 -4.68 7.66 -18.58
N GLY A 204 -4.05 8.79 -18.87
CA GLY A 204 -3.40 9.03 -20.16
C GLY A 204 -2.15 8.18 -20.28
N ASP A 205 -1.37 8.11 -19.21
CA ASP A 205 -0.11 7.35 -19.16
C ASP A 205 -0.36 5.83 -19.14
N ASN A 206 -1.35 5.35 -18.35
CA ASN A 206 -1.62 3.93 -18.16
C ASN A 206 -3.07 3.50 -18.48
N PRO A 207 -3.35 3.08 -19.74
CA PRO A 207 -4.68 2.61 -20.12
C PRO A 207 -5.06 1.25 -19.50
N LYS A 208 -4.11 0.43 -19.01
CA LYS A 208 -4.43 -0.86 -18.36
C LYS A 208 -5.08 -0.64 -16.99
N ILE A 209 -4.59 0.33 -16.21
CA ILE A 209 -5.24 0.75 -14.95
C ILE A 209 -6.67 1.20 -15.22
N LEU A 210 -6.88 2.06 -16.22
CA LEU A 210 -8.20 2.56 -16.60
C LEU A 210 -9.16 1.44 -17.05
N ALA A 211 -8.66 0.41 -17.74
CA ALA A 211 -9.45 -0.75 -18.15
C ALA A 211 -9.85 -1.63 -16.97
N LEU A 212 -8.94 -1.90 -16.03
CA LEU A 212 -9.23 -2.67 -14.82
C LEU A 212 -10.29 -1.98 -13.95
N LEU A 213 -10.23 -0.66 -13.81
CA LEU A 213 -11.18 0.14 -13.03
C LEU A 213 -12.57 0.27 -13.66
N ARG A 214 -12.75 -0.21 -14.89
CA ARG A 214 -14.07 -0.32 -15.53
C ARG A 214 -14.72 -1.70 -15.31
N ARG A 215 -14.01 -2.66 -14.69
CA ARG A 215 -14.57 -3.99 -14.35
C ARG A 215 -15.60 -3.88 -13.22
N PRO A 216 -16.78 -4.52 -13.34
CA PRO A 216 -17.85 -4.41 -12.34
C PRO A 216 -17.49 -5.06 -10.99
N GLU A 217 -16.63 -6.08 -10.97
CA GLU A 217 -16.17 -6.78 -9.76
C GLU A 217 -15.34 -5.83 -8.89
N ILE A 218 -14.38 -5.12 -9.52
CA ILE A 218 -13.55 -4.08 -8.89
C ILE A 218 -14.44 -2.94 -8.37
N LYS A 219 -15.47 -2.54 -9.13
CA LYS A 219 -16.43 -1.52 -8.67
C LYS A 219 -17.20 -2.00 -7.43
N ALA A 220 -17.74 -3.21 -7.45
CA ALA A 220 -18.53 -3.75 -6.36
C ALA A 220 -17.71 -3.85 -5.06
N ALA A 221 -16.53 -4.47 -5.09
CA ALA A 221 -15.67 -4.67 -3.93
C ALA A 221 -15.17 -3.35 -3.29
N ILE A 222 -14.98 -2.30 -4.08
CA ILE A 222 -14.60 -0.95 -3.61
C ILE A 222 -15.79 -0.20 -3.01
N MET A 223 -17.00 -0.38 -3.55
CA MET A 223 -18.23 0.21 -2.98
C MET A 223 -18.68 -0.53 -1.71
N ALA A 224 -18.36 -1.82 -1.56
CA ALA A 224 -18.73 -2.65 -0.42
C ALA A 224 -17.83 -2.41 0.83
N SER A 225 -16.57 -2.01 0.65
CA SER A 225 -15.61 -1.87 1.76
C SER A 225 -15.58 -0.44 2.34
N PRO A 226 -15.84 -0.23 3.65
CA PRO A 226 -15.89 1.12 4.25
C PRO A 226 -14.58 1.90 4.17
N GLN A 227 -13.43 1.24 4.27
CA GLN A 227 -12.12 1.89 4.17
C GLN A 227 -11.79 2.35 2.74
N THR A 228 -12.44 1.78 1.72
CA THR A 228 -12.38 2.27 0.35
C THR A 228 -13.46 3.32 0.03
N VAL A 229 -14.23 3.83 1.01
CA VAL A 229 -15.19 4.94 0.78
C VAL A 229 -14.52 6.28 0.44
N PRO A 230 -13.41 6.73 1.08
CA PRO A 230 -12.68 7.92 0.63
C PRO A 230 -12.25 7.78 -0.84
N LEU A 231 -11.77 6.58 -1.17
CA LEU A 231 -11.44 6.17 -2.52
C LEU A 231 -12.65 6.25 -3.47
N ALA A 232 -13.74 5.55 -3.20
CA ALA A 232 -14.94 5.47 -4.04
C ALA A 232 -15.55 6.87 -4.29
N LYS A 233 -15.61 7.70 -3.25
CA LYS A 233 -16.00 9.11 -3.32
C LYS A 233 -15.13 9.88 -4.31
N ALA A 234 -13.82 9.84 -4.12
CA ALA A 234 -12.86 10.42 -5.05
C ALA A 234 -13.13 9.92 -6.48
N LEU A 235 -13.25 8.60 -6.63
CA LEU A 235 -13.56 7.92 -7.90
C LEU A 235 -14.92 8.32 -8.52
N GLY A 236 -15.70 9.19 -7.87
CA GLY A 236 -16.95 9.73 -8.40
C GLY A 236 -17.97 8.62 -8.64
N TRP A 237 -17.77 7.50 -7.96
CA TRP A 237 -18.74 6.44 -7.86
C TRP A 237 -19.75 6.85 -6.79
N LYS A 238 -21.01 6.63 -7.15
CA LYS A 238 -22.19 6.83 -6.31
C LYS A 238 -22.86 5.48 -6.16
#